data_AF-A0A3B9JXZ3-F1
#
_entry.id   AF-A0A3B9JXZ3-F1
#
_cell.length_a   1.000
_cell.length_b   1.000
_cell.length_c   1.000
_cell.angle_alpha   90.00
_cell.angle_beta   90.00
_cell.angle_gamma   90.00
#
_symmetry.space_group_name_H-M   'P 1'
#
loop_
_entity.id
_entity.type
_entity.pdbx_description
1 polymer ?
#
loop_
_entity_poly.entity_id
_entity_poly.type
_entity_poly.pdbx_seq_one_letter_code
_entity_poly.pdbx_strand_id
1 'polypeptide(L)'
;MKEITKPFRVISPYSPAGDQPTAIAELASRLTAGEKDVVLLGATGTGKSATTAWLIEKLQRPTLVIAHNKTLAAQLASELKEMFPENAVEYFVSYYDYYQPEAYVPQTDTFIEKDSSINEEVERLRYSATMSLLSRRDVIVVATVSCIYGLGAPKEYLAQSLPLQVGQRIDRDELIRGLVAIQYQRNDIEFTRGNFRVKGDTVEVIAVYDEEATRIEFFGDEIEKIYRIHPLTGEVLMERESVAIYPASYYVAPVERMGKAIEDIENELEVRYKELDSQGKLLEAQRIKMRTTFDLEMIRELGFCSGIENYSRHIDQRLPGEAPSCLLDYFPEDFLTVIDESHATVSQIGAMYLGDSSRKRTLVEHGFRLPSALDNRPLKFEEFLQRTGQTVYLSATPAKYELALSDGVVEQIIRPTGLVDPQIIVKPAKGQIDDLLEEIRTRTERNERVLVTTL
;
A
#
# COMPACT_ATOMS: atom_id res chain seq x y z
N MET A 1 -13.00 3.69 -22.59
CA MET A 1 -14.20 3.14 -21.93
C MET A 1 -15.06 4.32 -21.48
N LYS A 2 -16.38 4.32 -21.71
CA LYS A 2 -17.28 5.26 -21.02
C LYS A 2 -17.22 4.91 -19.54
N GLU A 3 -16.72 5.83 -18.71
CA GLU A 3 -16.71 5.74 -17.26
C GLU A 3 -18.14 5.44 -16.77
N ILE A 4 -18.40 4.18 -16.40
CA ILE A 4 -19.56 3.84 -15.59
C ILE A 4 -19.14 4.21 -14.16
N THR A 5 -19.23 5.49 -13.80
CA THR A 5 -18.97 5.94 -12.44
C THR A 5 -20.18 5.63 -11.59
N LYS A 6 -20.17 4.46 -10.95
CA LYS A 6 -21.10 4.17 -9.87
C LYS A 6 -20.86 5.20 -8.75
N PRO A 7 -21.87 5.93 -8.25
CA PRO A 7 -21.66 6.90 -7.18
C PRO A 7 -21.37 6.21 -5.86
N PHE A 8 -20.63 6.86 -4.97
CA PHE A 8 -20.53 6.45 -3.57
C PHE A 8 -21.91 6.49 -2.93
N ARG A 9 -22.27 5.42 -2.23
CA ARG A 9 -23.56 5.33 -1.54
C ARG A 9 -23.40 4.65 -0.18
N VAL A 10 -23.70 5.38 0.88
CA VAL A 10 -23.73 4.84 2.23
C VAL A 10 -25.01 4.04 2.43
N ILE A 11 -24.87 2.82 2.93
CA ILE A 11 -25.96 1.97 3.40
C ILE A 11 -25.71 1.75 4.90
N SER A 12 -26.53 2.36 5.73
CA SER A 12 -26.43 2.27 7.19
C SER A 12 -27.82 2.31 7.82
N PRO A 13 -28.07 1.55 8.90
CA PRO A 13 -29.30 1.69 9.70
C PRO A 13 -29.31 2.99 10.51
N TYR A 14 -28.18 3.69 10.61
CA TYR A 14 -28.02 4.92 11.36
C TYR A 14 -28.05 6.14 10.44
N SER A 15 -28.51 7.27 10.98
CA SER A 15 -28.38 8.59 10.35
C SER A 15 -27.43 9.46 11.18
N PRO A 16 -26.76 10.46 10.58
CA PRO A 16 -25.92 11.40 11.32
C PRO A 16 -26.66 11.98 12.53
N ALA A 17 -26.04 11.92 13.71
CA ALA A 17 -26.61 12.36 14.97
C ALA A 17 -25.58 13.11 15.84
N GLY A 18 -26.04 13.81 16.89
CA GLY A 18 -25.18 14.68 17.69
C GLY A 18 -24.60 15.80 16.82
N ASP A 19 -23.27 15.99 16.88
CA ASP A 19 -22.57 17.01 16.09
C ASP A 19 -22.26 16.57 14.65
N GLN A 20 -22.44 15.28 14.32
CA GLN A 20 -22.08 14.74 13.00
C GLN A 20 -22.70 15.53 11.83
N PRO A 21 -24.00 15.91 11.83
CA PRO A 21 -24.57 16.65 10.71
C PRO A 21 -23.86 17.99 10.44
N THR A 22 -23.55 18.73 11.50
CA THR A 22 -22.86 20.02 11.43
C THR A 22 -21.41 19.83 10.98
N ALA A 23 -20.70 18.86 11.56
CA ALA A 23 -19.33 18.56 11.20
C ALA A 23 -19.20 18.14 9.72
N ILE A 24 -20.08 17.27 9.22
CA ILE A 24 -20.10 16.86 7.80
C ILE A 24 -20.40 18.07 6.90
N ALA A 25 -21.34 18.93 7.29
CA ALA A 25 -21.68 20.12 6.52
C ALA A 25 -20.50 21.09 6.43
N GLU A 26 -19.82 21.34 7.54
CA GLU A 26 -18.67 22.24 7.61
C GLU A 26 -17.46 21.67 6.86
N LEU A 27 -17.08 20.41 7.08
CA LEU A 27 -16.00 19.74 6.36
C LEU A 27 -16.22 19.81 4.85
N ALA A 28 -17.44 19.47 4.38
CA ALA A 28 -17.76 19.52 2.96
C ALA A 28 -17.71 20.96 2.41
N SER A 29 -18.15 21.96 3.18
CA SER A 29 -18.11 23.36 2.77
C SER A 29 -16.67 23.86 2.62
N ARG A 30 -15.81 23.60 3.62
CA ARG A 30 -14.39 23.97 3.60
C ARG A 30 -13.64 23.33 2.43
N LEU A 31 -13.85 22.04 2.22
CA LEU A 31 -13.26 21.31 1.09
C LEU A 31 -13.78 21.84 -0.25
N THR A 32 -15.08 22.13 -0.38
CA THR A 32 -15.64 22.71 -1.61
C THR A 32 -15.13 24.13 -1.87
N ALA A 33 -14.80 24.89 -0.82
CA ALA A 33 -14.19 26.22 -0.92
C ALA A 33 -12.70 26.17 -1.31
N GLY A 34 -12.10 24.98 -1.41
CA GLY A 34 -10.70 24.79 -1.82
C GLY A 34 -9.70 24.82 -0.67
N GLU A 35 -10.13 24.74 0.59
CA GLU A 35 -9.22 24.59 1.72
C GLU A 35 -8.40 23.30 1.57
N LYS A 36 -7.07 23.41 1.62
CA LYS A 36 -6.19 22.26 1.42
C LYS A 36 -6.17 21.33 2.63
N ASP A 37 -6.13 21.90 3.82
CA ASP A 37 -5.91 21.18 5.07
C ASP A 37 -7.03 21.51 6.05
N VAL A 38 -7.80 20.50 6.47
CA VAL A 38 -8.95 20.68 7.38
C VAL A 38 -8.82 19.71 8.55
N VAL A 39 -9.01 20.19 9.78
CA VAL A 39 -8.92 19.36 10.99
C VAL A 39 -10.31 19.06 11.54
N LEU A 40 -10.62 17.77 11.73
CA LEU A 40 -11.75 17.32 12.55
C LEU A 40 -11.25 16.99 13.97
N LEU A 41 -11.58 17.86 14.92
CA LEU A 41 -11.41 17.62 16.35
C LEU A 41 -12.55 16.73 16.84
N GLY A 42 -12.35 15.42 16.75
CA GLY A 42 -13.36 14.41 17.04
C GLY A 42 -13.05 13.61 18.31
N ALA A 43 -13.85 13.79 19.36
CA ALA A 43 -13.69 13.04 20.60
C ALA A 43 -13.88 11.52 20.39
N THR A 44 -13.24 10.70 21.22
CA THR A 44 -13.36 9.23 21.12
C THR A 44 -14.81 8.79 21.32
N GLY A 45 -15.30 7.95 20.42
CA GLY A 45 -16.66 7.42 20.45
C GLY A 45 -17.73 8.34 19.82
N THR A 46 -17.34 9.44 19.16
CA THR A 46 -18.30 10.29 18.43
C THR A 46 -18.60 9.79 17.01
N GLY A 47 -17.99 8.70 16.58
CA GLY A 47 -18.22 8.08 15.26
C GLY A 47 -17.48 8.77 14.11
N LYS A 48 -16.17 9.06 14.30
CA LYS A 48 -15.32 9.68 13.27
C LYS A 48 -15.34 8.93 11.93
N SER A 49 -15.25 7.60 11.94
CA SER A 49 -15.32 6.77 10.72
C SER A 49 -16.62 6.96 9.94
N ALA A 50 -17.75 7.05 10.65
CA ALA A 50 -19.05 7.26 10.02
C ALA A 50 -19.15 8.68 9.43
N THR A 51 -18.68 9.71 10.16
CA THR A 51 -18.54 11.07 9.64
C THR A 51 -17.70 11.10 8.36
N THR A 52 -16.59 10.38 8.32
CA THR A 52 -15.76 10.23 7.12
C THR A 52 -16.52 9.56 5.98
N ALA A 53 -17.26 8.48 6.24
CA ALA A 53 -18.08 7.82 5.22
C ALA A 53 -19.12 8.77 4.60
N TRP A 54 -19.90 9.47 5.42
CA TRP A 54 -20.87 10.45 4.93
C TRP A 54 -20.23 11.64 4.21
N LEU A 55 -19.02 12.05 4.63
CA LEU A 55 -18.24 13.05 3.91
C LEU A 55 -17.83 12.55 2.51
N ILE A 56 -17.36 11.31 2.39
CA ILE A 56 -16.99 10.69 1.11
C ILE A 56 -18.20 10.61 0.17
N GLU A 57 -19.35 10.14 0.67
CA GLU A 57 -20.61 10.13 -0.09
C GLU A 57 -21.04 11.53 -0.53
N LYS A 58 -20.83 12.54 0.31
CA LYS A 58 -21.20 13.92 -0.05
C LYS A 58 -20.28 14.51 -1.12
N LEU A 59 -18.98 14.16 -1.11
CA LEU A 59 -17.97 14.72 -2.01
C LEU A 59 -17.82 13.92 -3.32
N GLN A 60 -18.17 12.64 -3.33
CA GLN A 60 -18.08 11.76 -4.52
C GLN A 60 -16.66 11.65 -5.10
N ARG A 61 -15.64 11.58 -4.24
CA ARG A 61 -14.22 11.56 -4.63
C ARG A 61 -13.55 10.26 -4.15
N PRO A 62 -12.69 9.63 -4.98
CA PRO A 62 -11.82 8.55 -4.52
C PRO A 62 -11.07 9.01 -3.27
N THR A 63 -10.94 8.14 -2.27
CA THR A 63 -10.43 8.55 -0.97
C THR A 63 -9.35 7.59 -0.47
N LEU A 64 -8.23 8.16 -0.03
CA LEU A 64 -7.18 7.46 0.71
C LEU A 64 -7.39 7.71 2.21
N VAL A 65 -7.58 6.65 2.99
CA VAL A 65 -7.63 6.72 4.45
C VAL A 65 -6.34 6.12 5.01
N ILE A 66 -5.54 6.90 5.74
CA ILE A 66 -4.25 6.46 6.30
C ILE A 66 -4.39 6.25 7.80
N ALA A 67 -4.03 5.06 8.28
CA ALA A 67 -3.95 4.73 9.70
C ALA A 67 -2.53 4.33 10.13
N HIS A 68 -2.14 4.66 11.36
CA HIS A 68 -0.78 4.42 11.84
C HIS A 68 -0.44 2.94 12.15
N ASN A 69 -1.43 2.05 12.17
CA ASN A 69 -1.23 0.63 12.48
C ASN A 69 -2.22 -0.30 11.74
N LYS A 70 -1.85 -1.57 11.58
CA LYS A 70 -2.65 -2.56 10.82
C LYS A 70 -4.00 -2.87 11.49
N THR A 71 -4.09 -2.86 12.81
CA THR A 71 -5.34 -3.16 13.54
C THR A 71 -6.40 -2.11 13.27
N LEU A 72 -6.04 -0.83 13.40
CA LEU A 72 -6.91 0.29 13.12
C LEU A 72 -7.27 0.37 11.63
N ALA A 73 -6.30 0.12 10.74
CA ALA A 73 -6.57 0.04 9.30
C ALA A 73 -7.60 -1.06 8.99
N ALA A 74 -7.48 -2.25 9.59
CA ALA A 74 -8.42 -3.34 9.38
C ALA A 74 -9.83 -3.02 9.93
N GLN A 75 -9.91 -2.36 11.09
CA GLN A 75 -11.17 -1.88 11.66
C GLN A 75 -11.86 -0.88 10.73
N LEU A 76 -11.14 0.16 10.30
CA LEU A 76 -11.65 1.18 9.37
C LEU A 76 -12.08 0.57 8.04
N ALA A 77 -11.31 -0.37 7.49
CA ALA A 77 -11.68 -1.07 6.26
C ALA A 77 -12.96 -1.87 6.42
N SER A 78 -13.13 -2.58 7.55
CA SER A 78 -14.36 -3.32 7.86
C SER A 78 -15.57 -2.39 8.00
N GLU A 79 -15.45 -1.33 8.80
CA GLU A 79 -16.51 -0.33 9.01
C GLU A 79 -16.91 0.34 7.68
N LEU A 80 -15.95 0.74 6.86
CA LEU A 80 -16.21 1.36 5.57
C LEU A 80 -16.82 0.36 4.57
N LYS A 81 -16.40 -0.90 4.60
CA LYS A 81 -16.98 -1.95 3.73
C LYS A 81 -18.43 -2.27 4.09
N GLU A 82 -18.77 -2.23 5.38
CA GLU A 82 -20.16 -2.34 5.85
C GLU A 82 -21.00 -1.14 5.40
N MET A 83 -20.44 0.07 5.46
CA MET A 83 -21.15 1.29 5.03
C MET A 83 -21.23 1.45 3.51
N PHE A 84 -20.27 0.91 2.75
CA PHE A 84 -20.21 0.99 1.28
C PHE A 84 -20.19 -0.40 0.63
N PRO A 85 -21.20 -1.26 0.84
CA PRO A 85 -21.21 -2.63 0.32
C PRO A 85 -21.30 -2.68 -1.22
N GLU A 86 -21.61 -1.53 -1.83
CA GLU A 86 -21.83 -1.36 -3.26
C GLU A 86 -20.65 -0.69 -4.00
N ASN A 87 -19.65 -0.17 -3.29
CA ASN A 87 -18.48 0.52 -3.84
C ASN A 87 -17.19 -0.28 -3.56
N ALA A 88 -16.06 0.13 -4.15
CA ALA A 88 -14.78 -0.54 -3.91
C ALA A 88 -14.13 -0.02 -2.61
N VAL A 89 -14.20 -0.81 -1.54
CA VAL A 89 -13.44 -0.57 -0.30
C VAL A 89 -12.27 -1.53 -0.26
N GLU A 90 -11.07 -0.98 -0.42
CA GLU A 90 -9.82 -1.70 -0.64
C GLU A 90 -8.90 -1.56 0.57
N TYR A 91 -8.01 -2.53 0.75
CA TYR A 91 -7.10 -2.60 1.90
C TYR A 91 -5.65 -2.68 1.45
N PHE A 92 -4.83 -1.71 1.86
CA PHE A 92 -3.45 -1.57 1.38
C PHE A 92 -2.45 -1.41 2.53
N VAL A 93 -1.97 -2.54 3.03
CA VAL A 93 -0.96 -2.59 4.11
C VAL A 93 0.23 -3.42 3.68
N SER A 94 1.30 -3.45 4.49
CA SER A 94 2.42 -4.36 4.24
C SER A 94 1.92 -5.81 4.19
N TYR A 95 2.22 -6.48 3.08
CA TYR A 95 1.91 -7.89 2.84
C TYR A 95 2.86 -8.84 3.57
N TYR A 96 3.83 -8.31 4.32
CA TYR A 96 4.69 -9.15 5.15
C TYR A 96 4.01 -9.44 6.50
N ASP A 97 3.88 -10.72 6.83
CA ASP A 97 3.55 -11.18 8.19
C ASP A 97 4.78 -11.08 9.10
N TYR A 98 5.94 -11.41 8.54
CA TYR A 98 7.24 -11.20 9.15
C TYR A 98 8.17 -10.53 8.15
N TYR A 99 8.92 -9.52 8.60
CA TYR A 99 9.89 -8.83 7.76
C TYR A 99 11.11 -8.42 8.58
N GLN A 100 12.26 -8.97 8.21
CA GLN A 100 13.57 -8.54 8.65
C GLN A 100 14.27 -7.86 7.47
N PRO A 101 14.55 -6.54 7.56
CA PRO A 101 15.29 -5.87 6.50
C PRO A 101 16.75 -6.33 6.49
N GLU A 102 17.36 -6.29 5.30
CA GLU A 102 18.81 -6.35 5.17
C GLU A 102 19.45 -5.23 6.00
N ALA A 103 20.45 -5.54 6.83
CA ALA A 103 21.15 -4.56 7.63
C ALA A 103 22.59 -5.01 7.91
N TYR A 104 23.44 -4.04 8.24
CA TYR A 104 24.79 -4.31 8.72
C TYR A 104 25.01 -3.53 10.00
N VAL A 105 25.53 -4.21 11.03
CA VAL A 105 25.81 -3.64 12.35
C VAL A 105 27.34 -3.54 12.51
N PRO A 106 27.94 -2.35 12.27
CA PRO A 106 29.39 -2.22 12.26
C PRO A 106 30.05 -2.55 13.60
N GLN A 107 29.36 -2.30 14.73
CA GLN A 107 29.89 -2.55 16.07
C GLN A 107 30.20 -4.02 16.33
N THR A 108 29.48 -4.94 15.68
CA THR A 108 29.60 -6.39 15.86
C THR A 108 30.02 -7.11 14.57
N ASP A 109 30.36 -6.36 13.51
CA ASP A 109 30.66 -6.89 12.17
C ASP A 109 29.63 -7.94 11.71
N THR A 110 28.35 -7.65 11.95
CA THR A 110 27.26 -8.60 11.70
C THR A 110 26.42 -8.14 10.52
N PHE A 111 26.42 -8.95 9.47
CA PHE A 111 25.48 -8.82 8.37
C PHE A 111 24.20 -9.60 8.67
N ILE A 112 23.07 -8.91 8.55
CA ILE A 112 21.74 -9.46 8.77
C ILE A 112 21.10 -9.61 7.40
N GLU A 113 20.87 -10.86 7.01
CA GLU A 113 20.18 -11.19 5.76
C GLU A 113 18.71 -10.74 5.81
N LYS A 114 18.19 -10.39 4.63
CA LYS A 114 16.76 -10.17 4.44
C LYS A 114 16.05 -11.50 4.61
N ASP A 115 15.09 -11.53 5.52
CA ASP A 115 14.20 -12.67 5.72
C ASP A 115 12.77 -12.16 5.84
N SER A 116 11.83 -12.84 5.21
CA SER A 116 10.46 -12.35 5.14
C SER A 116 9.47 -13.45 4.82
N SER A 117 8.28 -13.34 5.40
CA SER A 117 7.12 -14.18 5.07
C SER A 117 6.01 -13.32 4.51
N ILE A 118 5.51 -13.70 3.34
CA ILE A 118 4.47 -12.99 2.60
C ILE A 118 3.11 -13.61 2.95
N ASN A 119 2.15 -12.74 3.22
CA ASN A 119 0.74 -13.06 3.34
C ASN A 119 0.08 -12.90 1.97
N GLU A 120 -0.20 -14.02 1.30
CA GLU A 120 -0.77 -14.03 -0.05
C GLU A 120 -2.12 -13.31 -0.16
N GLU A 121 -2.90 -13.30 0.92
CA GLU A 121 -4.20 -12.64 0.91
C GLU A 121 -4.07 -11.12 1.02
N VAL A 122 -3.16 -10.63 1.86
CA VAL A 122 -2.85 -9.19 1.91
C VAL A 122 -2.19 -8.72 0.61
N GLU A 123 -1.33 -9.54 0.01
CA GLU A 123 -0.74 -9.24 -1.30
C GLU A 123 -1.82 -9.10 -2.38
N ARG A 124 -2.77 -10.04 -2.45
CA ARG A 124 -3.92 -9.94 -3.36
C ARG A 124 -4.71 -8.65 -3.13
N LEU A 125 -5.02 -8.31 -1.88
CA LEU A 125 -5.77 -7.08 -1.55
C LEU A 125 -5.03 -5.83 -2.01
N ARG A 126 -3.69 -5.83 -2.01
CA ARG A 126 -2.92 -4.71 -2.57
C ARG A 126 -3.05 -4.58 -4.08
N TYR A 127 -2.97 -5.70 -4.80
CA TYR A 127 -3.20 -5.68 -6.24
C TYR A 127 -4.66 -5.33 -6.58
N SER A 128 -5.63 -5.77 -5.77
CA SER A 128 -7.03 -5.33 -5.87
C SER A 128 -7.15 -3.81 -5.74
N ALA A 129 -6.48 -3.22 -4.75
CA ALA A 129 -6.50 -1.77 -4.54
C ALA A 129 -5.96 -0.98 -5.74
N THR A 130 -4.80 -1.35 -6.26
CA THR A 130 -4.20 -0.67 -7.42
C THR A 130 -5.05 -0.87 -8.68
N MET A 131 -5.62 -2.06 -8.88
CA MET A 131 -6.52 -2.34 -10.00
C MET A 131 -7.82 -1.53 -9.92
N SER A 132 -8.43 -1.46 -8.73
CA SER A 132 -9.64 -0.68 -8.50
C SER A 132 -9.40 0.80 -8.83
N LEU A 133 -8.30 1.39 -8.38
CA LEU A 133 -7.93 2.77 -8.70
C LEU A 133 -7.76 3.02 -10.21
N LEU A 134 -7.29 2.04 -10.96
CA LEU A 134 -7.09 2.15 -12.41
C LEU A 134 -8.36 1.92 -13.24
N SER A 135 -9.38 1.30 -12.66
CA SER A 135 -10.56 0.82 -13.40
C SER A 135 -11.87 1.53 -13.06
N ARG A 136 -11.98 2.13 -11.86
CA ARG A 136 -13.20 2.79 -11.37
C ARG A 136 -12.87 3.96 -10.44
N ARG A 137 -13.83 4.87 -10.26
CA ARG A 137 -13.65 6.10 -9.45
C ARG A 137 -14.16 5.96 -8.03
N ASP A 138 -15.13 5.09 -7.78
CA ASP A 138 -15.75 4.89 -6.47
C ASP A 138 -14.93 3.95 -5.57
N VAL A 139 -13.68 4.36 -5.33
CA VAL A 139 -12.68 3.61 -4.57
C VAL A 139 -12.32 4.33 -3.28
N ILE A 140 -12.39 3.61 -2.16
CA ILE A 140 -11.81 4.00 -0.89
C ILE A 140 -10.69 3.02 -0.59
N VAL A 141 -9.45 3.51 -0.42
CA VAL A 141 -8.34 2.66 0.00
C VAL A 141 -7.98 2.98 1.43
N VAL A 142 -8.11 2.00 2.32
CA VAL A 142 -7.62 2.09 3.69
C VAL A 142 -6.20 1.53 3.73
N ALA A 143 -5.25 2.37 4.10
CA ALA A 143 -3.83 2.06 4.03
C ALA A 143 -3.09 2.36 5.34
N THR A 144 -1.95 1.69 5.51
CA THR A 144 -0.91 2.17 6.45
C THR A 144 0.10 3.03 5.69
N VAL A 145 1.20 3.42 6.35
CA VAL A 145 2.37 4.03 5.69
C VAL A 145 2.93 3.19 4.53
N SER A 146 2.47 1.95 4.31
CA SER A 146 2.79 1.23 3.09
C SER A 146 2.40 1.98 1.80
N CYS A 147 1.45 2.91 1.84
CA CYS A 147 1.05 3.72 0.68
C CYS A 147 2.16 4.63 0.14
N ILE A 148 3.15 5.00 0.96
CA ILE A 148 4.28 5.85 0.56
C ILE A 148 5.54 5.06 0.14
N TYR A 149 5.46 3.73 0.12
CA TYR A 149 6.56 2.88 -0.35
C TYR A 149 6.47 2.63 -1.86
N GLY A 150 7.63 2.37 -2.46
CA GLY A 150 7.79 2.17 -3.90
C GLY A 150 6.89 1.07 -4.47
N LEU A 151 6.23 1.38 -5.58
CA LEU A 151 5.51 0.50 -6.49
C LEU A 151 5.97 0.79 -7.92
N GLY A 152 5.68 -0.13 -8.84
CA GLY A 152 5.84 0.15 -10.27
C GLY A 152 4.96 1.33 -10.69
N ALA A 153 5.43 2.13 -11.64
CA ALA A 153 4.68 3.29 -12.12
C ALA A 153 3.36 2.84 -12.79
N PRO A 154 2.21 3.46 -12.46
CA PRO A 154 0.90 3.00 -12.94
C PRO A 154 0.80 2.90 -14.47
N LYS A 155 1.34 3.90 -15.17
CA LYS A 155 1.39 3.91 -16.66
C LYS A 155 2.15 2.72 -17.21
N GLU A 156 3.24 2.33 -16.56
CA GLU A 156 4.08 1.22 -17.01
C GLU A 156 3.47 -0.12 -16.67
N TYR A 157 2.88 -0.25 -15.49
CA TYR A 157 2.14 -1.43 -15.08
C TYR A 157 0.97 -1.71 -16.04
N LEU A 158 0.21 -0.67 -16.42
CA LEU A 158 -0.84 -0.76 -17.43
C LEU A 158 -0.30 -1.15 -18.82
N ALA A 159 0.81 -0.54 -19.24
CA ALA A 159 1.40 -0.77 -20.56
C ALA A 159 1.92 -2.21 -20.75
N GLN A 160 2.18 -2.91 -19.66
CA GLN A 160 2.62 -4.32 -19.67
C GLN A 160 1.47 -5.30 -19.52
N SER A 161 0.21 -4.84 -19.50
CA SER A 161 -0.93 -5.74 -19.51
C SER A 161 -1.01 -6.55 -20.81
N LEU A 162 -1.57 -7.75 -20.71
CA LEU A 162 -1.86 -8.63 -21.82
C LEU A 162 -3.36 -8.57 -22.12
N PRO A 163 -3.81 -7.69 -23.03
CA PRO A 163 -5.21 -7.61 -23.44
C PRO A 163 -5.58 -8.81 -24.32
N LEU A 164 -6.71 -9.43 -24.00
CA LEU A 164 -7.27 -10.58 -24.67
C LEU A 164 -8.73 -10.33 -25.03
N GLN A 165 -9.12 -10.67 -26.25
CA GLN A 165 -10.49 -10.52 -26.73
C GLN A 165 -10.94 -11.74 -27.53
N VAL A 166 -12.21 -12.09 -27.41
CA VAL A 166 -12.83 -13.10 -28.29
C VAL A 166 -12.69 -12.69 -29.76
N GLY A 167 -12.27 -13.63 -30.61
CA GLY A 167 -11.94 -13.41 -32.03
C GLY A 167 -10.53 -12.87 -32.29
N GLN A 168 -9.73 -12.61 -31.25
CA GLN A 168 -8.33 -12.23 -31.42
C GLN A 168 -7.54 -13.40 -32.00
N ARG A 169 -6.78 -13.12 -33.07
CA ARG A 169 -5.80 -14.07 -33.62
C ARG A 169 -4.50 -14.00 -32.84
N ILE A 170 -4.24 -15.01 -32.04
CA ILE A 170 -3.03 -15.17 -31.25
C ILE A 170 -2.77 -16.67 -31.10
N ASP A 171 -1.54 -17.10 -31.37
CA ASP A 171 -1.15 -18.49 -31.16
C ASP A 171 -1.07 -18.79 -29.65
N ARG A 172 -1.40 -20.03 -29.27
CA ARG A 172 -1.40 -20.43 -27.86
C ARG A 172 -0.01 -20.30 -27.24
N ASP A 173 1.05 -20.66 -27.94
CA ASP A 173 2.41 -20.59 -27.43
C ASP A 173 2.92 -19.12 -27.39
N GLU A 174 2.34 -18.24 -28.20
CA GLU A 174 2.51 -16.78 -28.05
C GLU A 174 1.86 -16.26 -26.76
N LEU A 175 0.62 -16.65 -26.45
CA LEU A 175 -0.02 -16.31 -25.17
C LEU A 175 0.83 -16.79 -23.98
N ILE A 176 1.32 -18.02 -24.02
CA ILE A 176 2.18 -18.59 -22.97
C ILE A 176 3.44 -17.75 -22.76
N ARG A 177 4.13 -17.37 -23.85
CA ARG A 177 5.31 -16.49 -23.77
C ARG A 177 4.97 -15.12 -23.21
N GLY A 178 3.81 -14.57 -23.58
CA GLY A 178 3.28 -13.33 -23.02
C GLY A 178 3.10 -13.40 -21.51
N LEU A 179 2.46 -14.46 -21.00
CA LEU A 179 2.25 -14.69 -19.57
C LEU A 179 3.57 -14.82 -18.80
N VAL A 180 4.53 -15.57 -19.34
CA VAL A 180 5.87 -15.71 -18.72
C VAL A 180 6.60 -14.37 -18.69
N ALA A 181 6.52 -13.56 -19.76
CA ALA A 181 7.14 -12.25 -19.82
C ALA A 181 6.62 -11.31 -18.71
N ILE A 182 5.36 -11.44 -18.34
CA ILE A 182 4.73 -10.69 -17.25
C ILE A 182 4.75 -11.43 -15.89
N GLN A 183 5.72 -12.37 -15.74
CA GLN A 183 6.10 -13.09 -14.51
C GLN A 183 5.10 -14.14 -13.99
N TYR A 184 4.22 -14.66 -14.83
CA TYR A 184 3.42 -15.83 -14.45
C TYR A 184 4.19 -17.12 -14.67
N GLN A 185 3.98 -18.09 -13.80
CA GLN A 185 4.65 -19.39 -13.89
C GLN A 185 3.70 -20.46 -14.42
N ARG A 186 4.21 -21.33 -15.30
CA ARG A 186 3.45 -22.49 -15.74
C ARG A 186 3.45 -23.55 -14.65
N ASN A 187 2.28 -23.91 -14.15
CA ASN A 187 2.12 -25.00 -13.18
C ASN A 187 0.86 -25.80 -13.47
N ASP A 188 1.05 -26.95 -14.16
CA ASP A 188 -0.06 -27.82 -14.55
C ASP A 188 -0.58 -28.69 -13.39
N ILE A 189 0.17 -28.80 -12.28
CA ILE A 189 -0.15 -29.64 -11.11
C ILE A 189 -0.90 -28.81 -10.06
N GLU A 190 -0.29 -27.71 -9.62
CA GLU A 190 -0.81 -26.85 -8.57
C GLU A 190 -1.29 -25.52 -9.19
N PHE A 191 -2.61 -25.38 -9.27
CA PHE A 191 -3.25 -24.22 -9.90
C PHE A 191 -3.57 -23.15 -8.86
N THR A 192 -2.55 -22.36 -8.51
CA THR A 192 -2.57 -21.28 -7.52
C THR A 192 -2.38 -19.91 -8.18
N ARG A 193 -2.53 -18.83 -7.41
CA ARG A 193 -2.39 -17.43 -7.88
C ARG A 193 -1.01 -17.17 -8.46
N GLY A 194 -0.94 -16.35 -9.51
CA GLY A 194 0.31 -16.07 -10.22
C GLY A 194 0.74 -17.17 -11.20
N ASN A 195 -0.05 -18.25 -11.32
CA ASN A 195 0.24 -19.37 -12.21
C ASN A 195 -0.78 -19.48 -13.35
N PHE A 196 -0.35 -20.15 -14.42
CA PHE A 196 -1.22 -20.61 -15.49
C PHE A 196 -0.97 -22.08 -15.80
N ARG A 197 -1.96 -22.73 -16.42
CA ARG A 197 -1.87 -24.11 -16.88
C ARG A 197 -2.48 -24.27 -18.26
N VAL A 198 -2.08 -25.34 -18.95
CA VAL A 198 -2.51 -25.62 -20.32
C VAL A 198 -3.16 -26.99 -20.38
N LYS A 199 -4.39 -27.04 -20.91
CA LYS A 199 -5.16 -28.29 -21.08
C LYS A 199 -5.70 -28.35 -22.50
N GLY A 200 -4.97 -29.02 -23.39
CA GLY A 200 -5.33 -29.07 -24.82
C GLY A 200 -5.38 -27.66 -25.41
N ASP A 201 -6.55 -27.27 -25.89
CA ASP A 201 -6.80 -25.97 -26.54
C ASP A 201 -7.26 -24.88 -25.56
N THR A 202 -7.05 -25.10 -24.26
CA THR A 202 -7.44 -24.18 -23.21
C THR A 202 -6.24 -23.73 -22.38
N VAL A 203 -6.14 -22.42 -22.15
CA VAL A 203 -5.22 -21.82 -21.18
C VAL A 203 -6.03 -21.28 -20.01
N GLU A 204 -5.69 -21.69 -18.79
CA GLU A 204 -6.30 -21.16 -17.58
C GLU A 204 -5.24 -20.42 -16.76
N VAL A 205 -5.58 -19.23 -16.25
CA VAL A 205 -4.68 -18.36 -15.49
C VAL A 205 -5.37 -17.81 -14.26
N ILE A 206 -4.67 -17.82 -13.12
CA ILE A 206 -5.12 -17.15 -11.90
C ILE A 206 -4.27 -15.90 -11.72
N ALA A 207 -4.88 -14.73 -11.95
CA ALA A 207 -4.21 -13.45 -11.76
C ALA A 207 -3.86 -13.20 -10.29
N VAL A 208 -2.77 -12.47 -10.02
CA VAL A 208 -2.31 -12.17 -8.65
C VAL A 208 -3.29 -11.32 -7.83
N TYR A 209 -4.23 -10.63 -8.49
CA TYR A 209 -5.29 -9.81 -7.88
C TYR A 209 -6.64 -10.52 -7.73
N ASP A 210 -6.83 -11.67 -8.38
CA ASP A 210 -8.16 -12.29 -8.51
C ASP A 210 -8.28 -13.56 -7.64
N GLU A 211 -9.50 -13.86 -7.20
CA GLU A 211 -9.83 -15.14 -6.57
C GLU A 211 -10.31 -16.16 -7.61
N GLU A 212 -10.83 -15.67 -8.73
CA GLU A 212 -11.37 -16.45 -9.82
C GLU A 212 -10.29 -16.68 -10.90
N ALA A 213 -10.40 -17.79 -11.63
CA ALA A 213 -9.51 -18.04 -12.75
C ALA A 213 -10.12 -17.53 -14.06
N THR A 214 -9.26 -17.08 -14.97
CA THR A 214 -9.65 -16.77 -16.35
C THR A 214 -9.35 -18.00 -17.21
N ARG A 215 -10.35 -18.52 -17.92
CA ARG A 215 -10.21 -19.60 -18.90
C ARG A 215 -10.32 -19.03 -20.30
N ILE A 216 -9.35 -19.34 -21.15
CA ILE A 216 -9.26 -18.89 -22.53
C ILE A 216 -9.28 -20.14 -23.41
N GLU A 217 -10.32 -20.29 -24.21
CA GLU A 217 -10.50 -21.40 -25.15
C GLU A 217 -10.11 -20.97 -26.55
N PHE A 218 -9.34 -21.81 -27.23
CA PHE A 218 -8.81 -21.57 -28.58
C PHE A 218 -9.47 -22.47 -29.61
N PHE A 219 -9.62 -21.95 -30.83
CA PHE A 219 -9.91 -22.71 -32.03
C PHE A 219 -8.80 -22.46 -33.06
N GLY A 220 -7.77 -23.31 -33.06
CA GLY A 220 -6.52 -23.03 -33.78
C GLY A 220 -5.80 -21.83 -33.15
N ASP A 221 -5.56 -20.79 -33.95
CA ASP A 221 -4.83 -19.58 -33.54
C ASP A 221 -5.79 -18.41 -33.22
N GLU A 222 -7.04 -18.71 -32.85
CA GLU A 222 -8.07 -17.72 -32.54
C GLU A 222 -8.69 -18.00 -31.17
N ILE A 223 -8.86 -16.96 -30.36
CA ILE A 223 -9.58 -17.06 -29.08
C ILE A 223 -11.08 -17.22 -29.38
N GLU A 224 -11.63 -18.40 -29.12
CA GLU A 224 -13.04 -18.69 -29.35
C GLU A 224 -13.89 -18.13 -28.20
N LYS A 225 -13.46 -18.34 -26.95
CA LYS A 225 -14.21 -17.93 -25.75
C LYS A 225 -13.31 -17.56 -24.58
N ILE A 226 -13.81 -16.65 -23.76
CA ILE A 226 -13.17 -16.26 -22.49
C ILE A 226 -14.21 -16.40 -21.37
N TYR A 227 -13.85 -17.16 -20.34
CA TYR A 227 -14.68 -17.35 -19.16
C TYR A 227 -13.95 -16.95 -17.88
N ARG A 228 -14.78 -16.61 -16.90
CA ARG A 228 -14.39 -16.54 -15.50
C ARG A 228 -14.91 -17.79 -14.80
N ILE A 229 -14.03 -18.50 -14.13
CA ILE A 229 -14.32 -19.81 -13.56
C ILE A 229 -13.90 -19.88 -12.09
N HIS A 230 -14.56 -20.74 -11.33
CA HIS A 230 -14.08 -21.09 -10.00
C HIS A 230 -12.81 -21.96 -10.12
N PRO A 231 -11.68 -21.59 -9.47
CA PRO A 231 -10.37 -22.25 -9.71
C PRO A 231 -10.34 -23.73 -9.30
N LEU A 232 -11.07 -24.10 -8.24
CA LEU A 232 -11.13 -25.48 -7.73
C LEU A 232 -12.14 -26.37 -8.49
N THR A 233 -13.40 -25.93 -8.66
CA THR A 233 -14.46 -26.75 -9.27
C THR A 233 -14.45 -26.69 -10.80
N GLY A 234 -13.89 -25.62 -11.39
CA GLY A 234 -13.93 -25.37 -12.83
C GLY A 234 -15.30 -24.90 -13.35
N GLU A 235 -16.24 -24.60 -12.44
CA GLU A 235 -17.56 -24.07 -12.77
C GLU A 235 -17.44 -22.71 -13.46
N VAL A 236 -18.18 -22.52 -14.56
CA VAL A 236 -18.25 -21.25 -15.28
C VAL A 236 -19.15 -20.29 -14.52
N LEU A 237 -18.56 -19.20 -14.02
CA LEU A 237 -19.25 -18.16 -13.28
C LEU A 237 -19.81 -17.10 -14.24
N MET A 238 -19.05 -16.77 -15.29
CA MET A 238 -19.43 -15.75 -16.26
C MET A 238 -18.66 -15.89 -17.57
N GLU A 239 -19.31 -15.58 -18.70
CA GLU A 239 -18.67 -15.42 -20.00
C GLU A 239 -18.29 -13.94 -20.24
N ARG A 240 -17.13 -13.70 -20.87
CA ARG A 240 -16.57 -12.36 -21.11
C ARG A 240 -16.18 -12.22 -22.57
N GLU A 241 -16.41 -11.03 -23.14
CA GLU A 241 -15.94 -10.67 -24.48
C GLU A 241 -14.44 -10.33 -24.51
N SER A 242 -13.91 -9.82 -23.39
CA SER A 242 -12.52 -9.40 -23.26
C SER A 242 -12.05 -9.42 -21.82
N VAL A 243 -10.73 -9.55 -21.62
CA VAL A 243 -10.05 -9.47 -20.33
C VAL A 243 -8.64 -8.90 -20.53
N ALA A 244 -8.07 -8.25 -19.52
CA ALA A 244 -6.66 -7.89 -19.50
C ALA A 244 -5.98 -8.59 -18.32
N ILE A 245 -4.86 -9.26 -18.58
CA ILE A 245 -4.04 -9.90 -17.53
C ILE A 245 -2.87 -8.96 -17.22
N TYR A 246 -2.74 -8.55 -15.97
CA TYR A 246 -1.70 -7.62 -15.56
C TYR A 246 -0.51 -8.35 -14.94
N PRO A 247 0.70 -7.74 -14.94
CA PRO A 247 1.90 -8.39 -14.44
C PRO A 247 1.79 -8.91 -13.01
N ALA A 248 2.40 -10.07 -12.77
CA ALA A 248 2.46 -10.72 -11.46
C ALA A 248 3.47 -10.06 -10.50
N SER A 249 4.18 -9.02 -10.94
CA SER A 249 5.15 -8.27 -10.15
C SER A 249 5.15 -6.79 -10.56
N TYR A 250 5.49 -5.93 -9.61
CA TYR A 250 5.66 -4.49 -9.84
C TYR A 250 7.00 -4.12 -10.50
N TYR A 251 7.99 -5.02 -10.51
CA TYR A 251 9.34 -4.76 -11.02
C TYR A 251 9.60 -5.36 -12.41
N VAL A 252 8.53 -5.58 -13.17
CA VAL A 252 8.64 -6.07 -14.55
C VAL A 252 8.96 -4.89 -15.46
N ALA A 253 9.89 -5.08 -16.41
CA ALA A 253 10.25 -4.08 -17.40
C ALA A 253 10.48 -4.74 -18.78
N PRO A 254 10.25 -4.01 -19.89
CA PRO A 254 10.58 -4.51 -21.23
C PRO A 254 12.06 -4.87 -21.36
N VAL A 255 12.35 -5.85 -22.22
CA VAL A 255 13.72 -6.38 -22.46
C VAL A 255 14.73 -5.28 -22.76
N GLU A 256 14.37 -4.32 -23.61
CA GLU A 256 15.24 -3.20 -23.98
C GLU A 256 15.60 -2.33 -22.77
N ARG A 257 14.62 -2.06 -21.90
CA ARG A 257 14.83 -1.25 -20.70
C ARG A 257 15.67 -2.00 -19.67
N MET A 258 15.41 -3.29 -19.49
CA MET A 258 16.22 -4.12 -18.59
C MET A 258 17.67 -4.20 -19.07
N GLY A 259 17.90 -4.31 -20.38
CA GLY A 259 19.24 -4.27 -20.97
C GLY A 259 19.99 -2.96 -20.64
N LYS A 260 19.31 -1.82 -20.75
CA LYS A 260 19.88 -0.52 -20.36
C LYS A 260 20.14 -0.43 -18.86
N ALA A 261 19.21 -0.91 -18.03
CA ALA A 261 19.37 -0.93 -16.58
C ALA A 261 20.60 -1.73 -16.15
N ILE A 262 20.86 -2.88 -16.80
CA ILE A 262 22.06 -3.69 -16.56
C ILE A 262 23.34 -2.88 -16.86
N GLU A 263 23.39 -2.21 -18.01
CA GLU A 263 24.53 -1.36 -18.38
C GLU A 263 24.76 -0.22 -17.36
N ASP A 264 23.68 0.45 -16.94
CA ASP A 264 23.73 1.52 -15.95
C ASP A 264 24.23 1.02 -14.57
N ILE A 265 23.84 -0.20 -14.17
CA ILE A 265 24.30 -0.85 -12.94
C ILE A 265 25.79 -1.22 -13.03
N GLU A 266 26.24 -1.76 -14.17
CA GLU A 266 27.66 -2.09 -14.40
C GLU A 266 28.55 -0.84 -14.34
N ASN A 267 28.09 0.25 -14.96
CA ASN A 267 28.77 1.54 -14.92
C ASN A 267 28.85 2.10 -13.49
N GLU A 268 27.75 2.07 -12.73
CA GLU A 268 27.74 2.52 -11.33
C GLU A 268 28.67 1.64 -10.47
N LEU A 269 28.69 0.33 -10.71
CA LEU A 269 29.58 -0.59 -10.01
C LEU A 269 31.06 -0.25 -10.27
N GLU A 270 31.43 0.02 -11.52
CA GLU A 270 32.81 0.35 -11.87
C GLU A 270 33.27 1.64 -11.17
N VAL A 271 32.42 2.67 -11.19
CA VAL A 271 32.68 3.95 -10.50
C VAL A 271 32.83 3.72 -8.99
N ARG A 272 31.86 3.02 -8.38
CA ARG A 272 31.86 2.75 -6.94
C ARG A 272 33.05 1.90 -6.50
N TYR A 273 33.43 0.91 -7.30
CA TYR A 273 34.60 0.07 -7.04
C TYR A 273 35.88 0.92 -7.00
N LYS A 274 36.11 1.77 -8.02
CA LYS A 274 37.28 2.66 -8.08
C LYS A 274 37.32 3.65 -6.91
N GLU A 275 36.17 4.17 -6.51
CA GLU A 275 36.05 5.04 -5.35
C GLU A 275 36.49 4.33 -4.05
N LEU A 276 35.98 3.13 -3.78
CA LEU A 276 36.34 2.35 -2.60
C LEU A 276 37.82 1.91 -2.62
N ASP A 277 38.31 1.46 -3.77
CA ASP A 277 39.70 1.03 -3.96
C ASP A 277 40.69 2.18 -3.70
N SER A 278 40.42 3.36 -4.27
CA SER A 278 41.25 4.56 -4.04
C SER A 278 41.23 5.06 -2.59
N GLN A 279 40.18 4.75 -1.82
CA GLN A 279 40.08 5.03 -0.38
C GLN A 279 40.76 3.96 0.49
N GLY A 280 41.32 2.90 -0.10
CA GLY A 280 41.91 1.76 0.62
C GLY A 280 40.86 0.83 1.25
N LYS A 281 39.58 0.97 0.88
CA LYS A 281 38.46 0.12 1.35
C LYS A 281 38.33 -1.15 0.51
N LEU A 282 39.39 -1.96 0.52
CA LEU A 282 39.54 -3.10 -0.38
C LEU A 282 38.49 -4.20 -0.12
N LEU A 283 38.11 -4.41 1.15
CA LEU A 283 37.10 -5.41 1.52
C LEU A 283 35.72 -5.00 0.99
N GLU A 284 35.33 -3.74 1.18
CA GLU A 284 34.09 -3.19 0.66
C GLU A 284 34.05 -3.22 -0.87
N ALA A 285 35.16 -2.88 -1.53
CA ALA A 285 35.29 -2.92 -2.99
C ALA A 285 35.11 -4.35 -3.54
N GLN A 286 35.74 -5.34 -2.90
CA GLN A 286 35.57 -6.74 -3.28
C GLN A 286 34.13 -7.23 -3.03
N ARG A 287 33.54 -6.88 -1.89
CA ARG A 287 32.18 -7.25 -1.50
C ARG A 287 31.15 -6.74 -2.50
N ILE A 288 31.19 -5.46 -2.85
CA ILE A 288 30.21 -4.86 -3.76
C ILE A 288 30.32 -5.46 -5.17
N LYS A 289 31.55 -5.73 -5.63
CA LYS A 289 31.81 -6.36 -6.92
C LYS A 289 31.21 -7.76 -6.97
N MET A 290 31.56 -8.62 -6.01
CA MET A 290 31.06 -10.00 -5.98
C MET A 290 29.53 -10.06 -5.97
N ARG A 291 28.90 -9.28 -5.08
CA ARG A 291 27.44 -9.30 -4.94
C ARG A 291 26.73 -8.74 -6.18
N THR A 292 27.17 -7.59 -6.67
CA THR A 292 26.50 -6.95 -7.82
C THR A 292 26.68 -7.78 -9.09
N THR A 293 27.86 -8.38 -9.32
CA THR A 293 28.08 -9.26 -10.48
C THR A 293 27.17 -10.50 -10.42
N PHE A 294 27.03 -11.12 -9.25
CA PHE A 294 26.11 -12.24 -9.07
C PHE A 294 24.65 -11.83 -9.33
N ASP A 295 24.20 -10.71 -8.75
CA ASP A 295 22.84 -10.20 -8.96
C ASP A 295 22.57 -9.91 -10.46
N LEU A 296 23.54 -9.36 -11.19
CA LEU A 296 23.45 -9.11 -12.64
C LEU A 296 23.41 -10.41 -13.48
N GLU A 297 24.18 -11.43 -13.12
CA GLU A 297 24.10 -12.74 -13.78
C GLU A 297 22.71 -13.36 -13.60
N MET A 298 22.15 -13.29 -12.38
CA MET A 298 20.80 -13.77 -12.09
C MET A 298 19.73 -13.03 -12.88
N ILE A 299 19.83 -11.69 -12.99
CA ILE A 299 18.91 -10.88 -13.80
C ILE A 299 18.98 -11.27 -15.29
N ARG A 300 20.18 -11.54 -15.84
CA ARG A 300 20.33 -11.94 -17.25
C ARG A 300 19.73 -13.30 -17.55
N GLU A 301 19.97 -14.28 -16.69
CA GLU A 301 19.58 -15.67 -16.93
C GLU A 301 18.11 -15.93 -16.56
N LEU A 302 17.63 -15.34 -15.45
CA LEU A 302 16.31 -15.62 -14.89
C LEU A 302 15.33 -14.45 -14.98
N GLY A 303 15.79 -13.25 -15.33
CA GLY A 303 14.97 -12.03 -15.31
C GLY A 303 14.72 -11.46 -13.91
N PHE A 304 15.28 -12.08 -12.86
CA PHE A 304 15.08 -11.70 -11.47
C PHE A 304 16.27 -12.07 -10.58
N CYS A 305 16.48 -11.32 -9.49
CA CYS A 305 17.42 -11.66 -8.42
C CYS A 305 16.83 -11.35 -7.03
N SER A 306 17.40 -11.96 -5.98
CA SER A 306 17.00 -11.64 -4.61
C SER A 306 17.38 -10.20 -4.25
N GLY A 307 16.41 -9.41 -3.84
CA GLY A 307 16.64 -7.99 -3.54
C GLY A 307 16.66 -7.10 -4.78
N ILE A 308 16.03 -7.50 -5.88
CA ILE A 308 15.95 -6.73 -7.14
C ILE A 308 15.46 -5.28 -6.91
N GLU A 309 14.66 -5.04 -5.87
CA GLU A 309 14.16 -3.70 -5.52
C GLU A 309 15.27 -2.68 -5.28
N ASN A 310 16.47 -3.13 -4.88
CA ASN A 310 17.64 -2.27 -4.69
C ASN A 310 18.16 -1.68 -6.01
N TYR A 311 17.76 -2.24 -7.15
CA TYR A 311 18.07 -1.75 -8.50
C TYR A 311 16.91 -0.97 -9.12
N SER A 312 15.81 -0.76 -8.39
CA SER A 312 14.58 -0.16 -8.92
C SER A 312 14.79 1.16 -9.66
N ARG A 313 15.65 2.07 -9.18
CA ARG A 313 15.94 3.32 -9.90
C ARG A 313 16.46 3.09 -11.32
N HIS A 314 17.36 2.13 -11.49
CA HIS A 314 17.92 1.78 -12.80
C HIS A 314 16.90 1.08 -13.68
N ILE A 315 16.09 0.18 -13.10
CA ILE A 315 15.03 -0.54 -13.81
C ILE A 315 13.97 0.45 -14.32
N ASP A 316 13.58 1.41 -13.48
CA ASP A 316 12.60 2.46 -13.81
C ASP A 316 13.22 3.58 -14.67
N GLN A 317 14.54 3.61 -14.84
CA GLN A 317 15.27 4.67 -15.55
C GLN A 317 15.02 6.07 -14.97
N ARG A 318 14.86 6.14 -13.64
CA ARG A 318 14.67 7.39 -12.88
C ARG A 318 15.99 8.14 -12.70
N LEU A 319 15.89 9.46 -12.50
CA LEU A 319 17.05 10.28 -12.16
C LEU A 319 17.54 9.96 -10.73
N PRO A 320 18.86 10.10 -10.44
CA PRO A 320 19.37 9.98 -9.08
C PRO A 320 18.65 10.92 -8.10
N GLY A 321 18.24 10.38 -6.94
CA GLY A 321 17.49 11.12 -5.92
C GLY A 321 16.00 11.28 -6.18
N GLU A 322 15.50 10.97 -7.39
CA GLU A 322 14.08 11.00 -7.71
C GLU A 322 13.29 10.01 -6.83
N ALA A 323 12.07 10.38 -6.44
CA ALA A 323 11.21 9.50 -5.66
C ALA A 323 10.68 8.34 -6.54
N PRO A 324 10.51 7.12 -6.00
CA PRO A 324 9.78 6.08 -6.71
C PRO A 324 8.29 6.44 -6.81
N SER A 325 7.60 5.82 -7.77
CA SER A 325 6.13 5.80 -7.75
C SER A 325 5.63 5.02 -6.54
N CYS A 326 4.45 5.35 -6.04
CA CYS A 326 3.82 4.74 -4.87
C CYS A 326 2.31 4.68 -5.06
N LEU A 327 1.55 4.28 -4.04
CA LEU A 327 0.09 4.16 -4.15
C LEU A 327 -0.57 5.51 -4.49
N LEU A 328 -0.02 6.62 -3.99
CA LEU A 328 -0.59 7.95 -4.24
C LEU A 328 -0.60 8.30 -5.74
N ASP A 329 0.37 7.80 -6.51
CA ASP A 329 0.45 8.06 -7.95
C ASP A 329 -0.59 7.25 -8.77
N TYR A 330 -1.32 6.32 -8.13
CA TYR A 330 -2.44 5.58 -8.74
C TYR A 330 -3.78 6.29 -8.55
N PHE A 331 -3.87 7.27 -7.64
CA PHE A 331 -5.08 8.06 -7.46
C PHE A 331 -5.22 9.12 -8.56
N PRO A 332 -6.45 9.47 -8.98
CA PRO A 332 -6.66 10.64 -9.82
C PRO A 332 -6.37 11.92 -9.03
N GLU A 333 -6.05 13.01 -9.73
CA GLU A 333 -5.57 14.27 -9.13
C GLU A 333 -6.52 14.87 -8.07
N ASP A 334 -7.83 14.63 -8.19
CA ASP A 334 -8.84 15.17 -7.29
C ASP A 334 -9.19 14.25 -6.11
N PHE A 335 -8.38 13.23 -5.78
CA PHE A 335 -8.68 12.37 -4.63
C PHE A 335 -8.68 13.13 -3.29
N LEU A 336 -9.37 12.58 -2.29
CA LEU A 336 -9.37 13.07 -0.91
C LEU A 336 -8.39 12.25 -0.08
N THR A 337 -7.56 12.91 0.74
CA THR A 337 -6.76 12.23 1.77
C THR A 337 -7.41 12.40 3.13
N VAL A 338 -7.52 11.32 3.89
CA VAL A 338 -7.99 11.32 5.27
C VAL A 338 -6.91 10.66 6.12
N ILE A 339 -6.43 11.36 7.15
CA ILE A 339 -5.40 10.84 8.06
C ILE A 339 -6.05 10.61 9.41
N ASP A 340 -6.25 9.34 9.76
CA ASP A 340 -6.80 8.94 11.05
C ASP A 340 -5.72 8.95 12.14
N GLU A 341 -6.12 9.31 13.36
CA GLU A 341 -5.23 9.61 14.49
C GLU A 341 -4.01 10.44 14.06
N SER A 342 -4.27 11.58 13.41
CA SER A 342 -3.27 12.40 12.72
C SER A 342 -2.05 12.74 13.56
N HIS A 343 -2.26 12.97 14.86
CA HIS A 343 -1.21 13.29 15.82
C HIS A 343 -0.09 12.23 15.86
N ALA A 344 -0.42 10.97 15.58
CA ALA A 344 0.55 9.87 15.48
C ALA A 344 0.92 9.57 14.02
N THR A 345 -0.07 9.47 13.13
CA THR A 345 0.12 9.05 11.74
C THR A 345 1.03 10.01 10.95
N VAL A 346 0.88 11.33 11.13
CA VAL A 346 1.72 12.32 10.43
C VAL A 346 3.19 12.18 10.81
N SER A 347 3.47 12.01 12.11
CA SER A 347 4.84 11.83 12.60
C SER A 347 5.45 10.53 12.10
N GLN A 348 4.65 9.46 12.03
CA GLN A 348 5.09 8.18 11.47
C GLN A 348 5.47 8.31 9.99
N ILE A 349 4.64 8.96 9.16
CA ILE A 349 4.93 9.21 7.74
C ILE A 349 6.28 9.93 7.60
N GLY A 350 6.51 11.00 8.37
CA GLY A 350 7.76 11.76 8.33
C GLY A 350 9.01 10.96 8.74
N ALA A 351 8.84 9.94 9.59
CA ALA A 351 9.96 9.14 10.09
C ALA A 351 10.41 8.03 9.13
N MET A 352 9.53 7.53 8.24
CA MET A 352 9.81 6.34 7.41
C MET A 352 11.06 6.49 6.54
N TYR A 353 11.22 7.62 5.85
CA TYR A 353 12.40 7.88 5.01
C TYR A 353 13.70 7.94 5.82
N LEU A 354 13.68 8.59 6.99
CA LEU A 354 14.88 8.77 7.81
C LEU A 354 15.41 7.43 8.32
N GLY A 355 14.52 6.55 8.80
CA GLY A 355 14.88 5.20 9.23
C GLY A 355 15.44 4.35 8.09
N ASP A 356 14.77 4.35 6.93
CA ASP A 356 15.20 3.58 5.76
C ASP A 356 16.55 4.07 5.20
N SER A 357 16.72 5.39 5.05
CA SER A 357 17.96 6.01 4.57
C SER A 357 19.13 5.72 5.51
N SER A 358 18.93 5.82 6.83
CA SER A 358 19.98 5.53 7.80
C SER A 358 20.48 4.09 7.70
N ARG A 359 19.55 3.12 7.60
CA ARG A 359 19.90 1.69 7.47
C ARG A 359 20.66 1.42 6.17
N LYS A 360 20.16 1.93 5.04
CA LYS A 360 20.76 1.71 3.72
C LYS A 360 22.10 2.41 3.56
N ARG A 361 22.29 3.57 4.19
CA ARG A 361 23.58 4.28 4.15
C ARG A 361 24.70 3.42 4.71
N THR A 362 24.47 2.76 5.84
CA THR A 362 25.43 1.82 6.43
C THR A 362 25.75 0.65 5.47
N LEU A 363 24.76 0.09 4.78
CA LEU A 363 25.01 -0.95 3.77
C LEU A 363 25.88 -0.44 2.60
N VAL A 364 25.62 0.78 2.11
CA VAL A 364 26.38 1.40 1.01
C VAL A 364 27.80 1.76 1.43
N GLU A 365 27.97 2.31 2.63
CA GLU A 365 29.28 2.68 3.21
C GLU A 365 30.19 1.46 3.34
N HIS A 366 29.62 0.30 3.67
CA HIS A 366 30.32 -0.97 3.82
C HIS A 366 30.23 -1.88 2.58
N GLY A 367 29.87 -1.36 1.40
CA GLY A 367 29.96 -2.11 0.14
C GLY A 367 29.01 -3.31 0.03
N PHE A 368 27.91 -3.35 0.77
CA PHE A 368 26.86 -4.37 0.61
C PHE A 368 25.90 -4.03 -0.53
N ARG A 369 25.66 -2.73 -0.80
CA ARG A 369 24.78 -2.25 -1.87
C ARG A 369 25.37 -1.05 -2.58
N LEU A 370 24.96 -0.83 -3.83
CA LEU A 370 25.33 0.35 -4.62
C LEU A 370 24.65 1.62 -4.05
N PRO A 371 25.21 2.82 -4.29
CA PRO A 371 24.58 4.08 -3.88
C PRO A 371 23.13 4.23 -4.36
N SER A 372 22.82 3.76 -5.58
CA SER A 372 21.46 3.72 -6.14
C SER A 372 20.42 2.99 -5.28
N ALA A 373 20.82 2.09 -4.38
CA ALA A 373 19.90 1.44 -3.46
C ALA A 373 19.20 2.44 -2.51
N LEU A 374 19.80 3.61 -2.26
CA LEU A 374 19.18 4.70 -1.48
C LEU A 374 17.97 5.33 -2.21
N ASP A 375 17.89 5.18 -3.53
CA ASP A 375 16.79 5.70 -4.36
C ASP A 375 15.59 4.73 -4.44
N ASN A 376 15.76 3.50 -3.92
CA ASN A 376 14.65 2.64 -3.53
C ASN A 376 14.24 3.01 -2.11
N ARG A 377 13.22 3.84 -1.90
CA ARG A 377 12.91 4.40 -0.58
C ARG A 377 11.44 4.77 -0.48
N PRO A 378 10.88 4.90 0.73
CA PRO A 378 9.61 5.59 0.87
C PRO A 378 9.75 7.08 0.51
N LEU A 379 8.62 7.73 0.28
CA LEU A 379 8.58 9.17 0.08
C LEU A 379 9.16 9.92 1.29
N LYS A 380 9.84 11.03 1.00
CA LYS A 380 10.09 12.08 2.00
C LYS A 380 8.77 12.75 2.36
N PHE A 381 8.73 13.41 3.50
CA PHE A 381 7.51 14.07 3.96
C PHE A 381 7.04 15.16 2.97
N GLU A 382 7.97 15.93 2.40
CA GLU A 382 7.66 16.96 1.41
C GLU A 382 7.11 16.35 0.10
N GLU A 383 7.65 15.20 -0.31
CA GLU A 383 7.20 14.47 -1.50
C GLU A 383 5.80 13.88 -1.31
N PHE A 384 5.46 13.47 -0.07
CA PHE A 384 4.11 13.10 0.33
C PHE A 384 3.16 14.30 0.23
N LEU A 385 3.50 15.45 0.82
CA LEU A 385 2.66 16.65 0.79
C LEU A 385 2.40 17.24 -0.61
N GLN A 386 3.33 16.99 -1.54
CA GLN A 386 3.18 17.36 -2.95
C GLN A 386 2.18 16.46 -3.69
N ARG A 387 2.08 15.18 -3.29
CA ARG A 387 1.18 14.19 -3.88
C ARG A 387 -0.18 14.15 -3.19
N THR A 388 -0.25 14.54 -1.93
CA THR A 388 -1.53 14.68 -1.23
C THR A 388 -2.18 16.00 -1.61
N GLY A 389 -3.39 15.90 -2.17
CA GLY A 389 -4.27 17.03 -2.44
C GLY A 389 -4.90 17.58 -1.17
N GLN A 390 -6.23 17.69 -1.16
CA GLN A 390 -6.95 18.11 0.03
C GLN A 390 -6.93 17.00 1.09
N THR A 391 -6.63 17.37 2.33
CA THR A 391 -6.38 16.45 3.43
C THR A 391 -7.26 16.79 4.63
N VAL A 392 -7.94 15.78 5.17
CA VAL A 392 -8.70 15.86 6.42
C VAL A 392 -7.94 15.12 7.51
N TYR A 393 -7.56 15.83 8.57
CA TYR A 393 -6.87 15.27 9.73
C TYR A 393 -7.91 14.93 10.81
N LEU A 394 -8.00 13.66 11.18
CA LEU A 394 -8.91 13.20 12.24
C LEU A 394 -8.11 12.95 13.50
N SER A 395 -8.45 13.63 14.60
CA SER A 395 -7.82 13.36 15.89
C SER A 395 -8.68 13.86 17.04
N ALA A 396 -8.68 13.12 18.16
CA ALA A 396 -9.21 13.65 19.42
C ALA A 396 -8.26 14.68 20.05
N THR A 397 -6.97 14.59 19.72
CA THR A 397 -5.89 15.44 20.23
C THR A 397 -4.99 15.88 19.08
N PRO A 398 -5.44 16.78 18.19
CA PRO A 398 -4.62 17.25 17.06
C PRO A 398 -3.27 17.80 17.54
N ALA A 399 -2.19 17.41 16.87
CA ALA A 399 -0.86 17.92 17.16
C ALA A 399 -0.64 19.33 16.57
N LYS A 400 0.48 19.95 16.94
CA LYS A 400 0.83 21.31 16.50
C LYS A 400 0.93 21.47 14.99
N TYR A 401 1.27 20.40 14.28
CA TYR A 401 1.43 20.43 12.82
C TYR A 401 0.10 20.72 12.13
N GLU A 402 -0.91 19.88 12.35
CA GLU A 402 -2.21 20.04 11.69
C GLU A 402 -2.97 21.29 12.16
N LEU A 403 -2.82 21.68 13.44
CA LEU A 403 -3.39 22.93 13.96
C LEU A 403 -2.77 24.18 13.32
N ALA A 404 -1.53 24.12 12.86
CA ALA A 404 -0.87 25.26 12.20
C ALA A 404 -1.25 25.40 10.72
N LEU A 405 -1.84 24.37 10.11
CA LEU A 405 -2.23 24.35 8.70
C LEU A 405 -3.70 24.75 8.47
N SER A 406 -4.56 24.48 9.43
CA SER A 406 -6.01 24.68 9.31
C SER A 406 -6.45 26.01 9.93
N ASP A 407 -7.42 26.68 9.29
CA ASP A 407 -8.06 27.89 9.85
C ASP A 407 -9.12 27.49 10.88
N GLY A 408 -8.64 27.12 12.07
CA GLY A 408 -9.46 26.53 13.13
C GLY A 408 -9.74 25.05 12.93
N VAL A 409 -10.69 24.52 13.70
CA VAL A 409 -11.06 23.10 13.69
C VAL A 409 -12.56 22.95 13.48
N VAL A 410 -12.96 21.85 12.87
CA VAL A 410 -14.34 21.36 12.89
C VAL A 410 -14.49 20.50 14.14
N GLU A 411 -15.42 20.83 15.03
CA GLU A 411 -15.61 20.09 16.28
C GLU A 411 -16.67 18.98 16.14
N GLN A 412 -16.37 17.82 16.73
CA GLN A 412 -17.32 16.72 16.89
C GLN A 412 -17.13 16.10 18.28
N ILE A 413 -17.83 16.63 19.26
CA ILE A 413 -17.64 16.32 20.70
C ILE A 413 -18.83 15.52 21.25
N ILE A 414 -20.04 15.78 20.76
CA ILE A 414 -21.25 15.10 21.21
C ILE A 414 -21.30 13.68 20.67
N ARG A 415 -21.27 12.69 21.58
CA ARG A 415 -21.46 11.28 21.26
C ARG A 415 -22.93 11.01 20.92
N PRO A 416 -23.24 10.23 19.87
CA PRO A 416 -24.63 9.86 19.56
C PRO A 416 -25.37 9.16 20.70
N THR A 417 -24.63 8.47 21.58
CA THR A 417 -25.16 7.76 22.76
C THR A 417 -25.46 8.68 23.95
N GLY A 418 -25.03 9.95 23.91
CA GLY A 418 -25.12 10.88 25.04
C GLY A 418 -24.10 10.64 26.16
N LEU A 419 -23.11 9.76 25.95
CA LEU A 419 -22.05 9.51 26.93
C LEU A 419 -21.18 10.78 27.13
N VAL A 420 -20.95 11.14 28.38
CA VAL A 420 -20.12 12.28 28.79
C VAL A 420 -18.68 11.86 29.09
N ASP A 421 -17.76 12.82 29.01
CA ASP A 421 -16.37 12.59 29.41
C ASP A 421 -16.25 12.29 30.91
N PRO A 422 -15.29 11.43 31.31
CA PRO A 422 -15.14 11.02 32.70
C PRO A 422 -14.63 12.17 33.57
N GLN A 423 -15.00 12.13 34.85
CA GLN A 423 -14.46 13.08 35.84
C GLN A 423 -12.98 12.76 36.16
N ILE A 424 -12.16 13.82 36.22
CA ILE A 424 -10.74 13.72 36.56
C ILE A 424 -10.54 14.08 38.03
N ILE A 425 -9.91 13.18 38.79
CA ILE A 425 -9.60 13.37 40.21
C ILE A 425 -8.07 13.26 40.40
N VAL A 426 -7.45 14.29 40.96
CA VAL A 426 -6.02 14.32 41.26
C VAL A 426 -5.80 14.02 42.74
N LYS A 427 -5.04 12.97 43.05
CA LYS A 427 -4.73 12.52 44.43
C LYS A 427 -3.20 12.58 44.71
N PRO A 428 -2.76 12.73 45.97
CA PRO A 428 -1.33 12.71 46.32
C PRO A 428 -0.66 11.35 46.04
N ALA A 429 0.62 11.35 45.72
CA ALA A 429 1.39 10.11 45.48
C ALA A 429 1.57 9.26 46.76
N LYS A 430 1.56 9.89 47.95
CA LYS A 430 1.69 9.18 49.22
C LYS A 430 0.45 8.31 49.47
N GLY A 431 0.64 7.00 49.57
CA GLY A 431 -0.46 6.04 49.77
C GLY A 431 -1.24 5.68 48.50
N GLN A 432 -0.73 6.04 47.32
CA GLN A 432 -1.43 5.85 46.05
C GLN A 432 -1.82 4.39 45.74
N ILE A 433 -1.04 3.41 46.21
CA ILE A 433 -1.33 1.99 45.94
C ILE A 433 -2.49 1.50 46.80
N ASP A 434 -2.55 1.89 48.07
CA ASP A 434 -3.64 1.52 48.96
C ASP A 434 -4.95 2.15 48.50
N ASP A 435 -4.92 3.43 48.11
CA ASP A 435 -6.06 4.14 47.51
C ASP A 435 -6.52 3.46 46.21
N LEU A 436 -5.59 3.12 45.31
CA LEU A 436 -5.90 2.42 44.07
C LEU A 436 -6.54 1.04 44.32
N LEU A 437 -6.05 0.28 45.30
CA LEU A 437 -6.61 -1.02 45.65
C LEU A 437 -8.06 -0.89 46.16
N GLU A 438 -8.36 0.15 46.93
CA GLU A 438 -9.72 0.43 47.39
C GLU A 438 -10.66 0.84 46.24
N GLU A 439 -10.19 1.69 45.31
CA GLU A 439 -10.96 2.04 44.11
C GLU A 439 -11.23 0.80 43.23
N ILE A 440 -10.24 -0.09 43.05
CA ILE A 440 -10.42 -1.34 42.31
C ILE A 440 -11.47 -2.24 42.98
N ARG A 441 -11.44 -2.40 44.31
CA ARG A 441 -12.44 -3.18 45.04
C ARG A 441 -13.84 -2.61 44.83
N THR A 442 -13.99 -1.29 44.97
CA THR A 442 -15.26 -0.58 44.78
C THR A 442 -15.83 -0.78 43.37
N ARG A 443 -14.99 -0.75 42.32
CA ARG A 443 -15.42 -1.01 40.94
C ARG A 443 -15.74 -2.49 40.69
N THR A 444 -15.00 -3.39 41.32
CA THR A 444 -15.22 -4.85 41.20
C THR A 444 -16.58 -5.26 41.78
N GLU A 445 -16.99 -4.68 42.92
CA GLU A 445 -18.32 -4.90 43.51
C GLU A 445 -19.48 -4.50 42.58
N ARG A 446 -19.21 -3.58 41.64
CA ARG A 446 -20.17 -3.11 40.62
C ARG A 446 -20.03 -3.84 39.28
N ASN A 447 -19.19 -4.87 39.21
CA ASN A 447 -18.82 -5.57 37.98
C ASN A 447 -18.27 -4.62 36.88
N GLU A 448 -17.61 -3.53 37.27
CA GLU A 448 -16.91 -2.62 36.37
C GLU A 448 -15.46 -3.09 36.17
N ARG A 449 -14.71 -2.44 35.27
CA ARG A 449 -13.29 -2.75 34.99
C ARG A 449 -12.43 -1.52 35.22
N VAL A 450 -11.16 -1.73 35.58
CA VAL A 450 -10.18 -0.66 35.84
C VAL A 450 -8.99 -0.84 34.92
N LEU A 451 -8.52 0.26 34.33
CA LEU A 451 -7.28 0.33 33.56
C LEU A 451 -6.26 1.12 34.38
N VAL A 452 -5.06 0.56 34.55
CA VAL A 452 -3.96 1.20 35.27
C VAL A 452 -2.77 1.28 34.33
N THR A 453 -2.22 2.49 34.21
CA THR A 453 -1.02 2.77 33.41
C THR A 453 0.14 3.11 34.35
N THR A 454 1.27 2.43 34.19
CA THR A 454 2.52 2.70 34.93
C THR A 454 3.64 3.08 33.96
N LEU A 455 4.67 3.76 34.45
CA LEU A 455 5.90 4.07 33.71
C LEU A 455 6.97 3.02 33.96
#